data_AF-A0A8C6X1U6-F1
#
_entry.id   AF-A0A8C6X1U6-F1
#
_cell.length_a   1.000
_cell.length_b   1.000
_cell.length_c   1.000
_cell.angle_alpha   90.00
_cell.angle_beta   90.00
_cell.angle_gamma   90.00
#
_symmetry.space_group_name_H-M   'P 1'
#
loop_
_entity.id
_entity.type
_entity.pdbx_description
1 polymer ?
#
loop_
_entity_poly.entity_id
_entity_poly.type
_entity_poly.pdbx_seq_one_letter_code
_entity_poly.pdbx_strand_id
1 'polypeptide(L)' 'MNREASNVNSFLLLLLLLIVTGSSQPAPDTLECRNQDHGFCKRYNCPGQTVHTGGTCQWGTLLCCKSPS' A
#
# COMPACT_ATOMS: atom_id res chain seq x y z
N MET A 1 14.16 -44.64 -21.66
CA MET A 1 13.01 -43.89 -21.12
C MET A 1 13.53 -43.07 -19.96
N ASN A 2 13.85 -41.80 -20.18
CA ASN A 2 14.54 -40.98 -19.18
C ASN A 2 13.95 -39.56 -19.24
N ARG A 3 12.70 -39.40 -18.78
CA ARG A 3 11.95 -38.14 -18.82
C ARG A 3 11.61 -37.72 -17.40
N GLU A 4 12.61 -37.19 -16.70
CA GLU A 4 12.48 -36.66 -15.32
C GLU A 4 13.12 -35.26 -15.28
N ALA A 5 12.77 -34.38 -16.24
CA ALA A 5 13.30 -33.01 -16.34
C ALA A 5 12.18 -31.96 -16.36
N SER A 6 11.06 -32.20 -15.67
CA SER A 6 9.88 -31.32 -15.73
C SER A 6 9.39 -30.78 -14.39
N ASN A 7 10.09 -31.04 -13.27
CA ASN A 7 9.55 -30.73 -11.93
C ASN A 7 10.24 -29.52 -11.27
N VAL A 8 11.56 -29.38 -11.40
CA VAL A 8 12.32 -28.30 -10.72
C VAL A 8 12.03 -26.89 -11.25
N ASN A 9 11.65 -26.77 -12.53
CA ASN A 9 11.34 -25.48 -13.16
C ASN A 9 9.98 -24.91 -12.69
N SER A 10 9.02 -25.80 -12.40
CA SER A 10 7.68 -25.41 -11.96
C SER A 10 7.68 -24.83 -10.54
N PHE A 11 8.42 -25.45 -9.62
CA PHE A 11 8.55 -24.97 -8.24
C PHE A 11 9.26 -23.62 -8.12
N LEU A 12 10.28 -23.38 -8.95
CA LEU A 12 11.00 -22.12 -8.96
C LEU A 12 10.11 -20.96 -9.47
N LEU A 13 9.29 -21.22 -10.50
CA LEU A 13 8.30 -20.27 -11.01
C LEU A 13 7.22 -19.93 -9.96
N LEU A 14 6.72 -20.94 -9.24
CA LEU A 14 5.74 -20.75 -8.15
C LEU A 14 6.31 -19.93 -6.99
N LEU A 15 7.56 -20.17 -6.58
CA LEU A 15 8.24 -19.41 -5.54
C LEU A 15 8.44 -17.94 -5.93
N LEU A 16 8.81 -17.67 -7.19
CA LEU A 16 8.97 -16.29 -7.69
C LEU A 16 7.65 -15.51 -7.71
N LEU A 17 6.52 -16.17 -8.01
CA LEU A 17 5.18 -15.54 -7.99
C LEU A 17 4.73 -15.16 -6.57
N LEU A 18 5.15 -15.90 -5.54
CA LEU A 18 4.80 -15.64 -4.15
C LEU A 18 5.52 -14.42 -3.55
N ILE A 19 6.63 -13.96 -4.15
CA ILE A 19 7.40 -12.81 -3.64
C ILE A 19 6.71 -11.47 -3.95
N VAL A 20 5.75 -11.45 -4.87
CA VAL A 20 5.12 -10.21 -5.36
C VAL A 20 4.03 -9.67 -4.41
N THR A 21 3.48 -10.49 -3.52
CA THR A 21 2.45 -10.04 -2.56
C THR A 21 3.07 -9.68 -1.21
N GLY A 22 3.97 -8.70 -1.20
CA GLY A 22 4.38 -8.01 0.02
C GLY A 22 3.26 -7.09 0.52
N SER A 23 2.13 -7.63 0.96
CA SER A 23 1.06 -6.85 1.58
C SER A 23 1.45 -6.50 3.01
N SER A 24 2.34 -5.51 3.15
CA SER A 24 2.48 -4.82 4.44
C SER A 24 1.13 -4.19 4.77
N GLN A 25 0.54 -4.58 5.90
CA GLN A 25 -0.71 -3.95 6.36
C GLN A 25 -0.46 -2.45 6.52
N PRO A 26 -1.36 -1.59 6.00
CA PRO A 26 -1.20 -0.15 6.16
C PRO A 26 -1.20 0.22 7.64
N ALA A 27 -0.45 1.24 8.02
CA ALA A 27 -0.47 1.74 9.39
C ALA A 27 -1.90 2.16 9.80
N PRO A 28 -2.29 2.05 11.09
CA PRO A 28 -3.65 2.35 11.54
C PRO A 28 -4.14 3.74 11.15
N ASP A 29 -3.29 4.76 11.28
CA ASP A 29 -3.58 6.14 10.89
C ASP A 29 -3.78 6.32 9.37
N THR A 30 -3.10 5.49 8.58
CA THR A 30 -3.27 5.43 7.12
C THR A 30 -4.62 4.86 6.73
N LEU A 31 -5.10 3.83 7.45
CA LEU A 31 -6.44 3.27 7.25
C LEU A 31 -7.51 4.28 7.64
N GLU A 32 -7.36 4.92 8.81
CA GLU A 32 -8.29 5.96 9.27
C GLU A 32 -8.38 7.10 8.26
N CYS A 33 -7.23 7.61 7.79
CA CYS A 33 -7.21 8.67 6.78
C CYS A 33 -7.93 8.25 5.50
N ARG A 34 -7.67 7.03 5.01
CA ARG A 34 -8.29 6.51 3.77
C ARG A 34 -9.79 6.30 3.89
N ASN A 35 -10.28 6.01 5.11
CA ASN A 35 -11.71 5.83 5.38
C ASN A 35 -12.46 7.17 5.49
N GLN A 36 -11.76 8.30 5.58
CA GLN A 36 -12.40 9.60 5.43
C GLN A 36 -12.86 9.80 3.98
N ASP A 37 -13.94 10.55 3.81
CA ASP A 37 -14.47 10.90 2.49
C ASP A 37 -13.39 11.59 1.65
N HIS A 38 -12.96 10.92 0.57
CA HIS A 38 -11.84 11.33 -0.29
C HIS A 38 -10.50 11.59 0.43
N GLY A 39 -10.19 10.84 1.50
CA GLY A 39 -8.96 10.97 2.27
C GLY A 39 -7.73 10.32 1.61
N PHE A 40 -6.57 10.99 1.67
CA PHE A 40 -5.30 10.51 1.12
C PHE A 40 -4.08 11.07 1.88
N CYS A 41 -2.93 10.39 1.73
CA CYS A 41 -1.72 10.70 2.50
C CYS A 41 -0.67 11.49 1.70
N LYS A 42 -0.06 12.52 2.31
CA LYS A 42 1.01 13.34 1.69
C LYS A 42 2.13 13.74 2.64
N ARG A 43 3.35 13.85 2.09
CA ARG A 43 4.59 13.97 2.87
C ARG A 43 4.88 15.36 3.47
N TYR A 44 4.24 16.43 2.97
CA TYR A 44 4.58 17.81 3.40
C TYR A 44 3.37 18.74 3.49
N ASN A 45 2.53 18.78 2.46
CA ASN A 45 1.36 19.65 2.41
C ASN A 45 0.25 18.99 1.59
N CYS A 46 -0.99 19.44 1.83
CA CYS A 46 -2.15 19.05 1.03
C CYS A 46 -2.14 19.82 -0.30
N PRO A 47 -2.21 19.13 -1.46
CA PRO A 47 -2.11 19.77 -2.76
C PRO A 47 -3.44 20.42 -3.20
N GLY A 48 -3.33 21.46 -4.03
CA GLY A 48 -4.49 22.08 -4.68
C GLY A 48 -5.48 22.68 -3.69
N GLN A 49 -6.76 22.35 -3.85
CA GLN A 49 -7.86 22.83 -2.99
C GLN A 49 -8.12 21.91 -1.78
N THR A 50 -7.30 20.88 -1.57
CA THR A 50 -7.49 19.90 -0.48
C THR A 50 -7.04 20.49 0.86
N VAL A 51 -7.65 20.01 1.94
CA VAL A 51 -7.41 20.51 3.29
C VAL A 51 -6.77 19.45 4.17
N HIS A 52 -5.88 19.88 5.07
CA HIS A 52 -5.35 19.01 6.12
C HIS A 52 -6.46 18.71 7.12
N THR A 53 -6.65 17.43 7.43
CA THR A 53 -7.74 16.99 8.31
C THR A 53 -7.40 17.09 9.79
N GLY A 54 -6.16 17.50 10.13
CA GLY A 54 -5.58 17.36 11.46
C GLY A 54 -5.02 15.96 11.75
N GLY A 55 -5.31 14.97 10.89
CA GLY A 55 -4.80 13.61 11.00
C GLY A 55 -3.44 13.39 10.31
N THR A 56 -2.91 12.18 10.48
CA THR A 56 -1.63 11.74 9.90
C THR A 56 -1.76 10.40 9.16
N CYS A 57 -0.70 10.00 8.44
CA CYS A 57 -0.54 8.64 7.94
C CYS A 57 0.90 8.12 8.20
N GLN A 58 1.07 6.81 8.04
CA GLN A 58 2.33 6.09 8.22
C GLN A 58 3.00 6.42 9.57
N TRP A 59 2.26 6.19 10.67
CA TRP A 59 2.73 6.46 12.03
C TRP A 59 3.17 7.91 12.26
N GLY A 60 2.42 8.87 11.71
CA GLY A 60 2.75 10.29 11.86
C GLY A 60 3.74 10.86 10.84
N THR A 61 4.23 10.04 9.90
CA THR A 61 5.23 10.48 8.90
C THR A 61 4.63 11.36 7.81
N LEU A 62 3.35 11.16 7.50
CA LEU A 62 2.62 11.89 6.46
C LEU A 62 1.43 12.62 7.06
N LEU A 63 0.93 13.63 6.35
CA LEU A 63 -0.32 14.31 6.63
C LEU A 63 -1.49 13.58 5.97
N CYS A 64 -2.63 13.58 6.66
CA CYS A 64 -3.91 13.18 6.07
C CYS A 64 -4.63 14.38 5.44
N CYS A 65 -4.88 14.31 4.15
CA CYS A 65 -5.54 15.35 3.37
C CYS A 65 -6.89 14.85 2.85
N LYS A 66 -7.86 15.76 2.66
CA LYS A 66 -9.13 15.44 1.99
C LYS A 66 -9.58 16.55 1.06
N SER A 67 -10.39 16.20 0.07
CA SER A 67 -11.08 17.19 -0.77
C SER A 67 -12.10 18.00 0.07
N PRO A 68 -12.25 19.30 -0.19
CA PRO A 68 -13.33 20.08 0.42
C PRO A 68 -14.66 19.56 -0.16
N SER A 69 -15.59 19.22 0.74
CA SER A 69 -16.97 18.82 0.45
C SER A 69 -17.81 20.02 0.04
#